data_AF-A0A1Y2NNY3-F1
#
_entry.id   AF-A0A1Y2NNY3-F1
#
_cell.length_a   1.000
_cell.length_b   1.000
_cell.length_c   1.000
_cell.angle_alpha   90.00
_cell.angle_beta   90.00
_cell.angle_gamma   90.00
#
_symmetry.space_group_name_H-M   'P 1'
#
loop_
_entity.id
_entity.type
_entity.pdbx_description
1 polymer ?
#
loop_
_entity_poly.entity_id
_entity_poly.type
_entity_poly.pdbx_seq_one_letter_code
_entity_poly.pdbx_strand_id
1 'polypeptide(L)'
;MTTSSAPRPRRSVLRALALAALLGGLTPVGPASALAAEPETFTLTIRHLDRTGRPATEYGTQVLGLAGEGADEAVHPYDASGTTTVRLPRGRYMLNSALTDRRGGISTDWIVQPRLDLDRDTVVTVDARTTAPVDVRPPDPAAVFRRSGMFVEVSHGGVSREVNIVNATPSLRVAHLGPDAEPGSVRQWFDAYWSNDTAQYALGQTFTGSRALTGLTRHYAQKDLATLRLRAGARPGTTGTARYDLQPKGDTTVSAYGQLTAPGTTTFHVTPDRGTWNMTYTAPTAPEGTPNRYVADITARAGAMTTHTFDNPVFGPSINGRPGAERDGDKLLMDVPMLADGDGHAPSSPSYDTAFTTLTRDGVRIGTHSGTPGQAEFTVPPSRAAYRLTSTVSRRGATGATTRATASWTFTSEASTARTAGKTRGHTPLKTTGTSTPGRSPLPLSTVRFSPPLDATGTATADTPVRVPVTVEGAAANGRVRSLKVSVSTDGGASWTRLPVEDGAVTIHNPRAGTGVSLRAELTDTAGNTLEQTLVDAYRTE
;
A
#
# COMPACT_ATOMS: atom_id res chain seq x y z
N MET A 1 -60.78 -0.19 -24.52
CA MET A 1 -61.50 -1.47 -24.68
C MET A 1 -60.57 -2.59 -24.27
N THR A 2 -60.85 -3.18 -23.11
CA THR A 2 -60.97 -4.63 -22.83
C THR A 2 -60.04 -5.59 -23.59
N THR A 3 -59.32 -6.56 -23.02
CA THR A 3 -59.39 -7.41 -21.80
C THR A 3 -58.28 -8.48 -22.01
N SER A 4 -57.70 -9.26 -21.09
CA SER A 4 -57.79 -9.49 -19.64
C SER A 4 -56.61 -10.41 -19.27
N SER A 5 -56.15 -10.31 -18.03
CA SER A 5 -55.02 -10.99 -17.38
C SER A 5 -55.34 -12.39 -16.83
N ALA A 6 -54.32 -13.27 -16.80
CA ALA A 6 -53.94 -14.26 -15.76
C ALA A 6 -55.01 -15.27 -15.25
N PRO A 7 -54.74 -16.16 -14.26
CA PRO A 7 -53.55 -16.96 -13.90
C PRO A 7 -53.89 -18.48 -13.88
N ARG A 8 -52.93 -19.39 -13.61
CA ARG A 8 -53.23 -20.79 -13.23
C ARG A 8 -53.14 -21.00 -11.71
N PRO A 9 -54.15 -21.64 -11.07
CA PRO A 9 -54.26 -21.77 -9.62
C PRO A 9 -53.86 -23.15 -9.05
N ARG A 10 -53.84 -23.20 -7.71
CA ARG A 10 -53.65 -24.34 -6.80
C ARG A 10 -54.95 -25.19 -6.60
N ARG A 11 -54.77 -26.37 -5.97
CA ARG A 11 -55.72 -27.23 -5.19
C ARG A 11 -56.55 -28.21 -6.03
N SER A 12 -56.80 -29.47 -5.65
CA SER A 12 -57.44 -29.98 -4.40
C SER A 12 -57.48 -31.54 -4.42
N VAL A 13 -57.16 -32.27 -3.34
CA VAL A 13 -58.02 -32.84 -2.25
C VAL A 13 -58.37 -34.34 -2.41
N LEU A 14 -57.95 -35.10 -1.38
CA LEU A 14 -58.40 -36.37 -0.77
C LEU A 14 -59.37 -37.35 -1.48
N ARG A 15 -59.04 -38.65 -1.37
CA ARG A 15 -59.96 -39.69 -0.86
C ARG A 15 -59.23 -40.70 0.04
N ALA A 16 -59.85 -40.98 1.19
CA ALA A 16 -59.46 -41.93 2.22
C ALA A 16 -60.06 -43.33 1.96
N LEU A 17 -59.43 -44.38 2.50
CA LEU A 17 -60.11 -45.57 3.02
C LEU A 17 -59.20 -46.35 3.99
N ALA A 18 -59.86 -46.97 4.97
CA ALA A 18 -59.41 -47.29 6.31
C ALA A 18 -58.99 -48.76 6.52
N LEU A 19 -58.27 -49.06 7.61
CA LEU A 19 -58.74 -49.96 8.68
C LEU A 19 -57.81 -49.92 9.91
N ALA A 20 -58.32 -50.43 11.03
CA ALA A 20 -58.10 -49.92 12.39
C ALA A 20 -57.29 -50.84 13.33
N ALA A 21 -56.90 -50.23 14.47
CA ALA A 21 -57.04 -50.72 15.86
C ALA A 21 -55.83 -51.29 16.66
N LEU A 22 -55.45 -50.51 17.70
CA LEU A 22 -55.07 -50.80 19.12
C LEU A 22 -53.94 -51.83 19.41
N LEU A 23 -53.00 -51.68 20.37
CA LEU A 23 -52.72 -50.79 21.52
C LEU A 23 -51.26 -51.03 21.97
N GLY A 24 -50.52 -49.99 22.39
CA GLY A 24 -49.25 -50.14 23.11
C GLY A 24 -48.52 -48.80 23.24
N GLY A 25 -48.41 -48.28 24.47
CA GLY A 25 -48.14 -46.87 24.78
C GLY A 25 -46.92 -46.22 24.12
N LEU A 26 -47.14 -45.03 23.57
CA LEU A 26 -46.08 -44.09 23.19
C LEU A 26 -46.43 -42.71 23.78
N THR A 27 -45.56 -42.24 24.66
CA THR A 27 -45.49 -40.83 25.06
C THR A 27 -45.26 -39.95 23.83
N PRO A 28 -46.00 -38.86 23.63
CA PRO A 28 -45.71 -37.94 22.53
C PRO A 28 -44.43 -37.16 22.86
N VAL A 29 -43.35 -37.46 22.13
CA VAL A 29 -42.20 -36.56 22.03
C VAL A 29 -42.66 -35.41 21.13
N GLY A 30 -43.02 -34.29 21.75
CA GLY A 30 -43.26 -33.04 21.03
C GLY A 30 -41.98 -32.56 20.34
N PRO A 31 -42.08 -31.76 19.26
CA PRO A 31 -40.91 -31.21 18.60
C PRO A 31 -40.24 -30.22 19.58
N ALA A 32 -39.05 -30.57 20.05
CA ALA A 32 -38.19 -29.63 20.76
C ALA A 32 -37.70 -28.59 19.76
N SER A 33 -38.46 -27.50 19.61
CA SER A 33 -37.87 -26.22 19.22
C SER A 33 -36.86 -25.90 20.31
N ALA A 34 -35.57 -26.13 20.04
CA ALA A 34 -34.51 -25.60 20.87
C ALA A 34 -34.57 -24.07 20.77
N LEU A 35 -35.34 -23.44 21.65
CA LEU A 35 -35.15 -22.03 21.94
C LEU A 35 -33.74 -21.94 22.53
N ALA A 36 -32.81 -21.37 21.77
CA ALA A 36 -31.57 -20.92 22.35
C ALA A 36 -31.93 -20.00 23.52
N ALA A 37 -31.39 -20.28 24.71
CA ALA A 37 -31.58 -19.40 25.85
C ALA A 37 -31.10 -18.00 25.46
N GLU A 38 -31.90 -16.97 25.75
CA GLU A 38 -31.43 -15.60 25.55
C GLU A 38 -30.17 -15.39 26.41
N PRO A 39 -29.12 -14.79 25.84
CA PRO A 39 -27.88 -14.55 26.56
C PRO A 39 -28.15 -13.68 27.79
N GLU A 40 -27.36 -13.88 28.85
CA GLU A 40 -27.49 -13.04 30.04
C GLU A 40 -27.12 -11.60 29.65
N THR A 41 -28.01 -10.64 29.88
CA THR A 41 -27.80 -9.24 29.47
C THR A 41 -27.81 -8.31 30.67
N PHE A 42 -26.92 -7.32 30.63
CA PHE A 42 -26.74 -6.31 31.67
C PHE A 42 -26.95 -4.90 31.13
N THR A 43 -27.36 -4.01 32.02
CA THR A 43 -27.56 -2.60 31.73
C THR A 43 -26.24 -1.85 31.84
N LEU A 44 -25.80 -1.23 30.73
CA LEU A 44 -24.69 -0.29 30.71
C LEU A 44 -25.25 1.13 30.63
N THR A 45 -25.06 1.91 31.70
CA THR A 45 -25.37 3.34 31.73
C THR A 45 -24.10 4.15 31.53
N ILE A 46 -24.09 5.05 30.55
CA ILE A 46 -22.93 5.89 30.21
C ILE A 46 -23.30 7.36 30.42
N ARG A 47 -22.58 8.03 31.32
CA ARG A 47 -22.74 9.46 31.64
C ARG A 47 -21.61 10.25 30.99
N HIS A 48 -21.93 11.30 30.25
CA HIS A 48 -20.95 12.13 29.55
C HIS A 48 -20.91 13.51 30.22
N LEU A 49 -19.73 13.94 30.68
CA LEU A 49 -19.52 15.24 31.32
C LEU A 49 -18.59 16.11 30.47
N ASP A 50 -19.02 17.35 30.21
CA ASP A 50 -18.21 18.37 29.54
C ASP A 50 -17.09 18.90 30.46
N ARG A 51 -16.23 19.78 29.94
CA ARG A 51 -15.12 20.36 30.72
C ARG A 51 -15.58 21.20 31.92
N THR A 52 -16.85 21.59 31.97
CA THR A 52 -17.46 22.30 33.11
C THR A 52 -18.08 21.35 34.14
N GLY A 53 -18.04 20.03 33.89
CA GLY A 53 -18.66 19.02 34.73
C GLY A 53 -20.18 18.89 34.54
N ARG A 54 -20.75 19.55 33.51
CA ARG A 54 -22.17 19.44 33.16
C ARG A 54 -22.39 18.32 32.15
N PRO A 55 -23.61 17.78 32.02
CA PRO A 55 -23.89 16.78 30.98
C PRO A 55 -23.50 17.29 29.59
N ALA A 56 -22.72 16.51 28.85
CA ALA A 56 -22.32 16.82 27.49
C ALA A 56 -23.46 16.47 26.52
N THR A 57 -23.79 17.40 25.63
CA THR A 57 -24.88 17.24 24.65
C THR A 57 -24.39 16.94 23.24
N GLU A 58 -23.11 17.17 22.95
CA GLU A 58 -22.49 16.87 21.66
C GLU A 58 -21.39 15.84 21.84
N TYR A 59 -21.72 14.58 21.59
CA TYR A 59 -20.79 13.46 21.69
C TYR A 59 -21.15 12.33 20.73
N GLY A 60 -20.16 11.51 20.40
CA GLY A 60 -20.34 10.22 19.74
C GLY A 60 -19.69 9.14 20.60
N THR A 61 -20.42 8.07 20.88
CA THR A 61 -19.95 6.94 21.70
C THR A 61 -20.13 5.64 20.92
N GLN A 62 -19.15 4.74 20.99
CA GLN A 62 -19.26 3.37 20.50
C GLN A 62 -18.90 2.39 21.61
N VAL A 63 -19.64 1.29 21.68
CA VAL A 63 -19.32 0.14 22.53
C VAL A 63 -19.19 -1.07 21.60
N LEU A 64 -18.00 -1.66 21.58
CA LEU A 64 -17.60 -2.71 20.63
C LEU A 64 -17.26 -3.98 21.40
N GLY A 65 -17.92 -5.08 21.04
CA GLY A 65 -17.66 -6.40 21.59
C GLY A 65 -16.28 -6.93 21.21
N LEU A 66 -15.63 -7.61 22.15
CA LEU A 66 -14.31 -8.24 22.00
C LEU A 66 -14.33 -9.74 22.35
N ALA A 67 -15.12 -10.15 23.34
CA ALA A 67 -15.27 -11.56 23.73
C ALA A 67 -16.55 -11.79 24.57
N GLY A 68 -16.90 -13.06 24.78
CA GLY A 68 -18.11 -13.47 25.48
C GLY A 68 -19.33 -13.50 24.55
N GLU A 69 -20.53 -13.56 25.13
CA GLU A 69 -21.79 -13.64 24.39
C GLU A 69 -22.06 -12.38 23.56
N GLY A 70 -21.41 -11.27 23.91
CA GLY A 70 -21.50 -9.99 23.21
C GLY A 70 -20.36 -9.69 22.23
N ALA A 71 -19.56 -10.67 21.81
CA ALA A 71 -18.36 -10.43 20.98
C ALA A 71 -18.66 -9.75 19.62
N ASP A 72 -19.86 -9.99 19.08
CA ASP A 72 -20.31 -9.45 17.78
C ASP A 72 -21.08 -8.13 17.90
N GLU A 73 -21.27 -7.62 19.13
CA GLU A 73 -22.01 -6.39 19.36
C GLU A 73 -21.23 -5.15 18.95
N ALA A 74 -21.91 -4.20 18.31
CA ALA A 74 -21.39 -2.89 17.98
C ALA A 74 -22.53 -1.87 18.05
N VAL A 75 -22.57 -1.09 19.14
CA VAL A 75 -23.65 -0.14 19.41
C VAL A 75 -23.13 1.29 19.51
N HIS A 76 -23.98 2.24 19.14
CA HIS A 76 -23.68 3.68 19.11
C HIS A 76 -24.67 4.46 19.98
N PRO A 77 -24.63 4.27 21.32
CA PRO A 77 -25.64 4.82 22.20
C PRO A 77 -25.50 6.36 22.29
N TYR A 78 -26.62 7.05 22.13
CA TYR A 78 -26.70 8.51 22.20
C TYR A 78 -28.02 8.93 22.84
N ASP A 79 -27.95 9.96 23.68
CA ASP A 79 -29.09 10.64 24.25
C ASP A 79 -28.73 12.11 24.52
N ALA A 80 -29.64 13.02 24.17
CA ALA A 80 -29.40 14.47 24.30
C ALA A 80 -29.25 14.94 25.77
N SER A 81 -29.67 14.14 26.75
CA SER A 81 -29.46 14.42 28.18
C SER A 81 -28.01 14.26 28.64
N GLY A 82 -27.14 13.67 27.81
CA GLY A 82 -25.77 13.29 28.17
C GLY A 82 -25.67 11.97 28.94
N THR A 83 -26.79 11.32 29.25
CA THR A 83 -26.81 9.98 29.85
C THR A 83 -27.54 9.01 28.94
N THR A 84 -26.88 7.95 28.51
CA THR A 84 -27.46 6.90 27.68
C THR A 84 -27.43 5.56 28.40
N THR A 85 -28.37 4.68 28.06
CA THR A 85 -28.46 3.34 28.65
C THR A 85 -28.68 2.33 27.53
N VAL A 86 -27.91 1.25 27.54
CA VAL A 86 -28.02 0.14 26.59
C VAL A 86 -27.99 -1.19 27.35
N ARG A 87 -28.79 -2.17 26.91
CA ARG A 87 -28.68 -3.55 27.40
C ARG A 87 -27.83 -4.35 26.43
N LEU A 88 -26.80 -5.01 26.95
CA LEU A 88 -25.84 -5.79 26.18
C LEU A 88 -25.62 -7.14 26.85
N PRO A 89 -25.32 -8.21 26.08
CA PRO A 89 -24.94 -9.51 26.65
C PRO A 89 -23.73 -9.41 27.59
N ARG A 90 -23.53 -10.42 28.42
CA ARG A 90 -22.32 -10.57 29.21
C ARG A 90 -21.11 -10.67 28.28
N GLY A 91 -20.06 -9.87 28.55
CA GLY A 91 -18.88 -9.91 27.71
C GLY A 91 -17.78 -8.89 28.01
N ARG A 92 -16.73 -8.99 27.21
CA ARG A 92 -15.60 -8.05 27.14
C ARG A 92 -15.92 -7.05 26.03
N TYR A 93 -15.85 -5.76 26.37
CA TYR A 93 -16.08 -4.67 25.43
C TYR A 93 -14.92 -3.66 25.46
N MET A 94 -14.80 -2.92 24.36
CA MET A 94 -14.10 -1.65 24.27
C MET A 94 -15.14 -0.53 24.18
N LEU A 95 -14.93 0.56 24.92
CA LEU A 95 -15.73 1.77 24.81
C LEU A 95 -14.84 2.92 24.32
N ASN A 96 -15.32 3.70 23.38
CA ASN A 96 -14.71 4.99 23.05
C ASN A 96 -15.78 6.06 22.94
N SER A 97 -15.45 7.28 23.34
CA SER A 97 -16.34 8.42 23.27
C SER A 97 -15.59 9.69 22.93
N ALA A 98 -16.10 10.45 21.96
CA ALA A 98 -15.58 11.74 21.54
C ALA A 98 -16.59 12.81 21.88
N LEU A 99 -16.23 13.72 22.79
CA LEU A 99 -17.03 14.88 23.17
C LEU A 99 -16.54 16.08 22.36
N THR A 100 -17.46 16.78 21.70
CA THR A 100 -17.14 17.98 20.91
C THR A 100 -17.49 19.22 21.73
N ASP A 101 -16.51 20.11 21.92
CA ASP A 101 -16.73 21.46 22.42
C ASP A 101 -16.59 22.44 21.25
N ARG A 102 -17.59 23.31 21.08
CA ARG A 102 -17.60 24.38 20.05
C ARG A 102 -17.37 25.77 20.64
N ARG A 103 -17.23 25.89 21.96
CA ARG A 103 -17.02 27.18 22.64
C ARG A 103 -15.59 27.67 22.35
N GLY A 104 -15.47 28.72 21.55
CA GLY A 104 -14.18 29.28 21.16
C GLY A 104 -13.46 28.54 20.03
N GLY A 105 -14.16 27.68 19.29
CA GLY A 105 -13.63 26.84 18.20
C GLY A 105 -13.97 25.36 18.42
N ILE A 106 -13.71 24.52 17.42
CA ILE A 106 -13.94 23.07 17.53
C ILE A 106 -12.77 22.43 18.32
N SER A 107 -13.08 21.77 19.43
CA SER A 107 -12.14 20.99 20.24
C SER A 107 -12.76 19.64 20.59
N THR A 108 -11.90 18.63 20.67
CA THR A 108 -12.31 17.24 20.82
C THR A 108 -11.67 16.64 22.07
N ASP A 109 -12.50 16.12 22.97
CA ASP A 109 -12.10 15.31 24.12
C ASP A 109 -12.39 13.84 23.81
N TRP A 110 -11.35 13.06 23.49
CA TRP A 110 -11.49 11.66 23.12
C TRP A 110 -11.03 10.73 24.23
N ILE A 111 -11.96 9.95 24.76
CA ILE A 111 -11.76 9.10 25.92
C ILE A 111 -11.97 7.65 25.49
N VAL A 112 -10.97 6.81 25.76
CA VAL A 112 -10.99 5.40 25.37
C VAL A 112 -10.87 4.55 26.61
N GLN A 113 -11.79 3.60 26.76
CA GLN A 113 -11.74 2.51 27.73
C GLN A 113 -11.45 1.21 26.99
N PRO A 114 -10.19 0.77 26.92
CA PRO A 114 -9.81 -0.48 26.25
C PRO A 114 -10.45 -1.71 26.90
N ARG A 115 -10.71 -1.64 28.22
CA ARG A 115 -11.19 -2.75 29.03
C ARG A 115 -12.51 -2.39 29.75
N LEU A 116 -13.64 -2.86 29.23
CA LEU A 116 -14.95 -2.82 29.88
C LEU A 116 -15.50 -4.24 30.07
N ASP A 117 -15.58 -4.72 31.31
CA ASP A 117 -16.08 -6.07 31.66
C ASP A 117 -17.54 -5.87 32.03
N LEU A 118 -18.45 -6.44 31.25
CA LEU A 118 -19.88 -6.34 31.52
C LEU A 118 -20.38 -7.68 32.05
N ASP A 119 -20.38 -7.82 33.37
CA ASP A 119 -20.83 -9.00 34.12
C ASP A 119 -21.93 -8.68 35.15
N ARG A 120 -22.38 -7.43 35.16
CA ARG A 120 -23.45 -6.85 35.99
C ARG A 120 -23.85 -5.50 35.43
N ASP A 121 -24.95 -4.96 35.91
CA ASP A 121 -25.32 -3.57 35.64
C ASP A 121 -24.17 -2.63 36.03
N THR A 122 -23.76 -1.80 35.07
CA THR A 122 -22.52 -1.04 35.15
C THR A 122 -22.76 0.41 34.75
N VAL A 123 -22.20 1.33 35.52
CA VAL A 123 -22.21 2.76 35.21
C VAL A 123 -20.80 3.21 34.84
N VAL A 124 -20.66 3.79 33.65
CA VAL A 124 -19.41 4.40 33.16
C VAL A 124 -19.60 5.90 33.09
N THR A 125 -18.60 6.66 33.55
CA THR A 125 -18.59 8.13 33.41
C THR A 125 -17.46 8.52 32.47
N VAL A 126 -17.82 9.09 31.32
CA VAL A 126 -16.92 9.71 30.35
C VAL A 126 -16.80 11.18 30.73
N ASP A 127 -15.67 11.56 31.33
CA ASP A 127 -15.46 12.91 31.88
C ASP A 127 -14.36 13.67 31.10
N ALA A 128 -14.75 14.68 30.34
CA ALA A 128 -13.83 15.51 29.54
C ALA A 128 -12.78 16.24 30.39
N ARG A 129 -12.99 16.42 31.69
CA ARG A 129 -12.00 17.05 32.58
C ARG A 129 -10.76 16.18 32.82
N THR A 130 -10.87 14.88 32.56
CA THR A 130 -9.76 13.92 32.70
C THR A 130 -8.80 13.94 31.52
N THR A 131 -9.18 14.55 30.39
CA THR A 131 -8.34 14.58 29.19
C THR A 131 -7.14 15.50 29.36
N ALA A 132 -6.03 15.13 28.74
CA ALA A 132 -4.86 15.99 28.59
C ALA A 132 -4.59 16.30 27.11
N PRO A 133 -3.99 17.46 26.78
CA PRO A 133 -3.73 17.86 25.40
C PRO A 133 -2.84 16.89 24.62
N VAL A 134 -3.07 16.83 23.31
CA VAL A 134 -2.14 16.27 22.33
C VAL A 134 -1.42 17.44 21.65
N ASP A 135 -0.14 17.61 21.99
CA ASP A 135 0.71 18.69 21.53
C ASP A 135 1.95 18.13 20.81
N VAL A 136 1.83 17.98 19.49
CA VAL A 136 2.90 17.45 18.62
C VAL A 136 3.24 18.48 17.56
N ARG A 137 4.47 19.00 17.58
CA ARG A 137 4.87 20.14 16.73
C ARG A 137 6.20 19.91 16.01
N PRO A 138 6.35 20.45 14.78
CA PRO A 138 7.63 20.52 14.10
C PRO A 138 8.57 21.55 14.77
N PRO A 139 9.88 21.54 14.43
CA PRO A 139 10.82 22.55 14.90
C PRO A 139 10.56 23.96 14.35
N ASP A 140 9.73 24.08 13.32
CA ASP A 140 9.46 25.32 12.61
C ASP A 140 8.24 26.05 13.20
N PRO A 141 8.43 27.22 13.82
CA PRO A 141 7.34 27.99 14.43
C PRO A 141 6.40 28.62 13.41
N ALA A 142 6.77 28.74 12.14
CA ALA A 142 5.92 29.27 11.08
C ALA A 142 5.04 28.19 10.43
N ALA A 143 5.27 26.91 10.73
CA ALA A 143 4.46 25.82 10.20
C ALA A 143 3.03 25.88 10.73
N VAL A 144 2.06 25.73 9.83
CA VAL A 144 0.62 25.75 10.13
C VAL A 144 0.09 24.32 10.20
N PHE A 145 -0.70 24.02 11.23
CA PHE A 145 -1.36 22.73 11.38
C PHE A 145 -2.34 22.50 10.23
N ARG A 146 -2.30 21.31 9.62
CA ARG A 146 -3.21 20.93 8.53
C ARG A 146 -4.22 19.89 8.96
N ARG A 147 -3.75 18.83 9.64
CA ARG A 147 -4.59 17.74 10.14
C ARG A 147 -3.81 16.81 11.06
N SER A 148 -4.56 16.01 11.82
CA SER A 148 -4.01 14.84 12.51
C SER A 148 -5.01 13.69 12.57
N GLY A 149 -4.51 12.49 12.85
CA GLY A 149 -5.28 11.31 13.19
C GLY A 149 -4.70 10.65 14.43
N MET A 150 -5.56 10.25 15.37
CA MET A 150 -5.21 9.35 16.46
C MET A 150 -6.02 8.06 16.29
N PHE A 151 -5.37 6.92 16.46
CA PHE A 151 -5.94 5.60 16.27
C PHE A 151 -5.62 4.73 17.48
N VAL A 152 -6.57 3.89 17.89
CA VAL A 152 -6.40 2.92 18.97
C VAL A 152 -6.96 1.58 18.51
N GLU A 153 -6.10 0.57 18.54
CA GLU A 153 -6.44 -0.84 18.34
C GLU A 153 -6.35 -1.57 19.69
N VAL A 154 -7.40 -2.33 20.01
CA VAL A 154 -7.46 -3.18 21.21
C VAL A 154 -7.66 -4.62 20.78
N SER A 155 -6.79 -5.51 21.24
CA SER A 155 -6.80 -6.94 20.92
C SER A 155 -7.10 -7.79 22.15
N HIS A 156 -8.06 -8.72 22.05
CA HIS A 156 -8.36 -9.67 23.11
C HIS A 156 -8.84 -11.00 22.51
N GLY A 157 -8.27 -12.13 22.96
CA GLY A 157 -8.71 -13.46 22.53
C GLY A 157 -8.64 -13.73 21.02
N GLY A 158 -7.73 -13.06 20.29
CA GLY A 158 -7.61 -13.17 18.83
C GLY A 158 -8.53 -12.23 18.04
N VAL A 159 -9.36 -11.44 18.72
CA VAL A 159 -10.22 -10.40 18.13
C VAL A 159 -9.56 -9.03 18.33
N SER A 160 -9.53 -8.20 17.28
CA SER A 160 -9.13 -6.79 17.36
C SER A 160 -10.29 -5.86 17.05
N ARG A 161 -10.32 -4.69 17.70
CA ARG A 161 -11.19 -3.56 17.37
C ARG A 161 -10.34 -2.30 17.24
N GLU A 162 -10.53 -1.56 16.16
CA GLU A 162 -9.87 -0.28 15.89
C GLU A 162 -10.90 0.85 15.92
N VAL A 163 -10.53 1.96 16.55
CA VAL A 163 -11.29 3.22 16.54
C VAL A 163 -10.33 4.37 16.29
N ASN A 164 -10.82 5.44 15.69
CA ASN A 164 -9.99 6.56 15.32
C ASN A 164 -10.72 7.90 15.43
N ILE A 165 -9.91 8.96 15.53
CA ILE A 165 -10.40 10.33 15.42
C ILE A 165 -9.47 11.17 14.56
N VAL A 166 -10.05 11.88 13.59
CA VAL A 166 -9.34 12.78 12.68
C VAL A 166 -9.72 14.22 13.01
N ASN A 167 -8.72 15.10 13.07
CA ASN A 167 -8.90 16.48 13.49
C ASN A 167 -8.31 17.44 12.44
N ALA A 168 -9.04 18.51 12.14
CA ALA A 168 -8.59 19.60 11.26
C ALA A 168 -7.96 20.76 12.06
N THR A 169 -8.02 20.71 13.39
CA THR A 169 -7.43 21.69 14.32
C THR A 169 -6.56 20.99 15.36
N PRO A 170 -5.50 21.64 15.89
CA PRO A 170 -4.62 21.07 16.91
C PRO A 170 -5.24 21.20 18.31
N SER A 171 -6.49 20.75 18.46
CA SER A 171 -7.31 20.93 19.68
C SER A 171 -7.79 19.61 20.28
N LEU A 172 -7.14 18.51 19.90
CA LEU A 172 -7.40 17.17 20.43
C LEU A 172 -6.85 17.04 21.86
N ARG A 173 -7.65 16.45 22.73
CA ARG A 173 -7.25 15.99 24.05
C ARG A 173 -7.67 14.54 24.22
N VAL A 174 -6.87 13.76 24.94
CA VAL A 174 -7.14 12.32 25.11
C VAL A 174 -7.00 11.87 26.56
N ALA A 175 -7.77 10.85 26.93
CA ALA A 175 -7.63 10.14 28.19
C ALA A 175 -7.92 8.64 28.04
N HIS A 176 -7.23 7.87 28.88
CA HIS A 176 -7.62 6.51 29.18
C HIS A 176 -8.68 6.46 30.28
N LEU A 177 -9.64 5.57 30.11
CA LEU A 177 -10.70 5.31 31.07
C LEU A 177 -10.68 3.84 31.50
N GLY A 178 -10.94 3.59 32.78
CA GLY A 178 -11.07 2.25 33.34
C GLY A 178 -9.73 1.59 33.74
N PRO A 179 -9.76 0.26 33.97
CA PRO A 179 -8.57 -0.50 34.35
C PRO A 179 -7.64 -0.77 33.16
N ASP A 180 -6.41 -1.18 33.46
CA ASP A 180 -5.46 -1.71 32.49
C ASP A 180 -6.04 -2.94 31.75
N ALA A 181 -5.87 -2.96 30.44
CA ALA A 181 -6.02 -4.15 29.63
C ALA A 181 -4.79 -5.06 29.77
N GLU A 182 -4.77 -6.17 29.05
CA GLU A 182 -3.62 -7.08 29.04
C GLU A 182 -2.34 -6.40 28.49
N PRO A 183 -1.14 -6.75 28.97
CA PRO A 183 0.10 -6.19 28.42
C PRO A 183 0.22 -6.42 26.91
N GLY A 184 0.40 -5.33 26.17
CA GLY A 184 0.57 -5.34 24.72
C GLY A 184 -0.73 -5.48 23.92
N SER A 185 -1.90 -5.50 24.58
CA SER A 185 -3.19 -5.57 23.90
C SER A 185 -3.67 -4.24 23.33
N VAL A 186 -3.10 -3.12 23.78
CA VAL A 186 -3.46 -1.79 23.31
C VAL A 186 -2.33 -1.26 22.44
N ARG A 187 -2.57 -1.16 21.14
CA ARG A 187 -1.70 -0.46 20.19
C ARG A 187 -2.36 0.85 19.79
N GLN A 188 -1.60 1.91 19.66
CA GLN A 188 -2.13 3.20 19.25
C GLN A 188 -1.08 4.01 18.52
N TRP A 189 -1.52 4.91 17.65
CA TRP A 189 -0.61 5.76 16.90
C TRP A 189 -1.24 7.12 16.64
N PHE A 190 -0.37 8.10 16.47
CA PHE A 190 -0.73 9.48 16.19
C PHE A 190 0.07 9.99 15.01
N ASP A 191 -0.62 10.54 14.02
CA ASP A 191 -0.03 11.14 12.83
C ASP A 191 -0.52 12.59 12.70
N ALA A 192 0.40 13.55 12.58
CA ALA A 192 0.12 14.97 12.46
C ALA A 192 0.89 15.60 11.30
N TYR A 193 0.20 16.49 10.59
CA TYR A 193 0.69 17.10 9.37
C TYR A 193 0.64 18.61 9.48
N TRP A 194 1.77 19.24 9.18
CA TRP A 194 1.96 20.68 9.19
C TRP A 194 2.56 21.12 7.87
N SER A 195 2.42 22.38 7.50
CA SER A 195 3.16 22.94 6.37
C SER A 195 3.39 24.43 6.48
N ASN A 196 4.44 24.89 5.80
CA ASN A 196 4.70 26.29 5.49
C ASN A 196 4.76 26.44 3.95
N ASP A 197 5.26 27.57 3.46
CA ASP A 197 5.34 27.86 2.01
C ASP A 197 6.41 27.03 1.25
N THR A 198 7.33 26.40 1.97
CA THR A 198 8.54 25.74 1.42
C THR A 198 8.62 24.24 1.72
N ALA A 199 7.93 23.76 2.75
CA ALA A 199 8.03 22.39 3.24
C ALA A 199 6.75 21.91 3.94
N GLN A 200 6.60 20.59 3.96
CA GLN A 200 5.59 19.88 4.72
C GLN A 200 6.27 19.08 5.83
N TYR A 201 5.58 18.88 6.94
CA TYR A 201 6.04 18.06 8.05
C TYR A 201 5.03 16.93 8.25
N ALA A 202 5.51 15.69 8.23
CA ALA A 202 4.73 14.50 8.51
C ALA A 202 5.28 13.81 9.77
N LEU A 203 4.59 13.99 10.88
CA LEU A 203 5.06 13.61 12.21
C LEU A 203 4.21 12.44 12.71
N GLY A 204 4.82 11.32 13.06
CA GLY A 204 4.12 10.12 13.46
C GLY A 204 4.79 9.40 14.62
N GLN A 205 3.98 8.79 15.51
CA GLN A 205 4.46 7.96 16.62
C GLN A 205 3.51 6.79 16.86
N THR A 206 4.06 5.64 17.25
CA THR A 206 3.31 4.44 17.65
C THR A 206 3.65 4.06 19.08
N PHE A 207 2.65 3.61 19.84
CA PHE A 207 2.75 3.15 21.21
C PHE A 207 2.07 1.80 21.36
N THR A 208 2.55 0.97 22.28
CA THR A 208 1.96 -0.34 22.60
C THR A 208 2.09 -0.60 24.09
N GLY A 209 1.01 -1.06 24.71
CA GLY A 209 0.94 -1.29 26.16
C GLY A 209 -0.39 -1.88 26.60
N SER A 210 -0.76 -1.64 27.86
CA SER A 210 -2.05 -2.04 28.48
C SER A 210 -3.07 -0.91 28.54
N ARG A 211 -2.69 0.32 28.21
CA ARG A 211 -3.49 1.54 28.41
C ARG A 211 -3.52 2.38 27.14
N ALA A 212 -4.61 3.13 26.99
CA ALA A 212 -4.67 4.23 26.04
C ALA A 212 -3.86 5.43 26.59
N LEU A 213 -3.49 6.37 25.72
CA LEU A 213 -2.79 7.60 26.14
C LEU A 213 -3.70 8.54 26.94
N THR A 214 -3.08 9.26 27.88
CA THR A 214 -3.66 10.42 28.54
C THR A 214 -2.77 11.61 28.25
N GLY A 215 -3.15 12.39 27.24
CA GLY A 215 -2.29 13.39 26.60
C GLY A 215 -1.12 12.82 25.80
N LEU A 216 -0.46 13.70 25.06
CA LEU A 216 0.77 13.42 24.32
C LEU A 216 1.51 14.74 24.12
N THR A 217 2.79 14.82 24.46
CA THR A 217 3.62 16.00 24.18
C THR A 217 4.90 15.59 23.48
N ARG A 218 5.11 16.13 22.27
CA ARG A 218 6.33 15.89 21.48
C ARG A 218 6.66 17.11 20.64
N HIS A 219 7.78 17.76 20.94
CA HIS A 219 8.32 18.83 20.11
C HIS A 219 9.57 18.31 19.42
N TYR A 220 9.53 18.21 18.10
CA TYR A 220 10.64 17.68 17.33
C TYR A 220 11.72 18.74 17.08
N ALA A 221 12.98 18.35 17.12
CA ALA A 221 14.08 19.13 16.56
C ALA A 221 14.35 18.70 15.11
N GLN A 222 15.01 19.56 14.33
CA GLN A 222 15.34 19.23 12.92
C GLN A 222 16.15 17.93 12.79
N LYS A 223 17.07 17.68 13.73
CA LYS A 223 17.89 16.47 13.76
C LYS A 223 17.08 15.17 13.96
N ASP A 224 15.87 15.26 14.48
CA ASP A 224 15.00 14.10 14.72
C ASP A 224 14.23 13.70 13.45
N LEU A 225 14.28 14.53 12.40
CA LEU A 225 13.53 14.35 11.16
C LEU A 225 14.45 13.94 10.02
N ALA A 226 13.92 13.16 9.08
CA ALA A 226 14.52 12.94 7.77
C ALA A 226 13.95 13.97 6.78
N THR A 227 14.74 14.38 5.79
CA THR A 227 14.27 15.26 4.70
C THR A 227 14.05 14.44 3.44
N LEU A 228 12.82 14.38 2.96
CA LEU A 228 12.45 13.75 1.71
C LEU A 228 12.14 14.82 0.67
N ARG A 229 12.84 14.79 -0.45
CA ARG A 229 12.56 15.68 -1.58
C ARG A 229 11.88 14.89 -2.68
N LEU A 230 10.64 15.26 -2.98
CA LEU A 230 9.93 14.75 -4.17
C LEU A 230 10.26 15.68 -5.34
N ARG A 231 10.78 15.13 -6.43
CA ARG A 231 10.97 15.83 -7.70
C ARG A 231 9.99 15.27 -8.73
N ALA A 232 9.06 16.10 -9.18
CA ALA A 232 8.17 15.77 -10.28
C ALA A 232 8.91 16.04 -11.60
N GLY A 233 9.23 14.96 -12.34
CA GLY A 233 9.75 15.06 -13.70
C GLY A 233 8.65 15.47 -14.68
N ALA A 234 9.02 16.15 -15.76
CA ALA A 234 8.13 16.48 -16.86
C ALA A 234 8.88 16.44 -18.18
N ARG A 235 8.74 15.32 -18.90
CA ARG A 235 9.21 15.18 -20.27
C ARG A 235 8.48 16.15 -21.21
N PRO A 236 9.01 16.41 -22.42
CA PRO A 236 8.31 17.20 -23.43
C PRO A 236 6.85 16.79 -23.60
N GLY A 237 5.93 17.76 -23.48
CA GLY A 237 4.49 17.55 -23.61
C GLY A 237 3.78 16.94 -22.38
N THR A 238 4.47 16.78 -21.24
CA THR A 238 3.89 16.17 -20.02
C THR A 238 3.83 17.12 -18.82
N THR A 239 4.02 18.42 -19.04
CA THR A 239 3.87 19.44 -17.99
C THR A 239 2.44 19.55 -17.51
N GLY A 240 2.22 19.84 -16.23
CA GLY A 240 0.87 20.07 -15.70
C GLY A 240 0.78 19.82 -14.20
N THR A 241 -0.44 19.73 -13.69
CA THR A 241 -0.68 19.49 -12.25
C THR A 241 -0.48 18.02 -11.91
N ALA A 242 0.57 17.73 -11.15
CA ALA A 242 0.77 16.45 -10.48
C ALA A 242 0.18 16.48 -9.07
N ARG A 243 -0.02 15.29 -8.48
CA ARG A 243 -0.49 15.11 -7.11
C ARG A 243 0.46 14.20 -6.33
N TYR A 244 0.55 14.40 -5.03
CA TYR A 244 1.25 13.48 -4.14
C TYR A 244 0.38 13.15 -2.93
N ASP A 245 0.67 12.01 -2.33
CA ASP A 245 0.15 11.56 -1.04
C ASP A 245 1.28 10.82 -0.31
N LEU A 246 1.59 11.25 0.92
CA LEU A 246 2.62 10.67 1.77
C LEU A 246 1.98 10.23 3.08
N GLN A 247 2.13 8.95 3.39
CA GLN A 247 1.56 8.35 4.59
C GLN A 247 2.46 7.26 5.17
N PRO A 248 2.32 6.90 6.46
CA PRO A 248 2.87 5.68 7.00
C PRO A 248 2.40 4.44 6.22
N LYS A 249 3.27 3.43 6.09
CA LYS A 249 2.93 2.14 5.47
C LYS A 249 2.41 1.16 6.52
N GLY A 250 1.29 0.50 6.23
CA GLY A 250 0.81 -0.68 6.96
C GLY A 250 -0.45 -0.42 7.80
N ASP A 251 -0.43 0.57 8.68
CA ASP A 251 -1.57 0.91 9.53
C ASP A 251 -2.59 1.82 8.82
N THR A 252 -3.84 1.81 9.29
CA THR A 252 -4.81 2.87 8.98
C THR A 252 -4.24 4.21 9.39
N THR A 253 -4.35 5.23 8.53
CA THR A 253 -3.69 6.51 8.77
C THR A 253 -4.41 7.65 8.05
N VAL A 254 -4.02 8.88 8.38
CA VAL A 254 -4.22 10.05 7.50
C VAL A 254 -2.91 10.36 6.77
N SER A 255 -2.98 11.14 5.70
CA SER A 255 -1.84 11.43 4.82
C SER A 255 -1.58 12.93 4.66
N ALA A 256 -0.33 13.28 4.32
CA ALA A 256 -0.01 14.56 3.69
C ALA A 256 -0.23 14.43 2.19
N TYR A 257 -1.19 15.18 1.65
CA TYR A 257 -1.44 15.22 0.23
C TYR A 257 -1.53 16.64 -0.29
N GLY A 258 -1.28 16.79 -1.58
CA GLY A 258 -1.36 18.07 -2.25
C GLY A 258 -1.07 17.98 -3.73
N GLN A 259 -0.84 19.14 -4.33
CA GLN A 259 -0.57 19.29 -5.75
C GLN A 259 0.72 20.06 -5.95
N LEU A 260 1.39 19.80 -7.06
CA LEU A 260 2.52 20.60 -7.54
C LEU A 260 2.48 20.65 -9.06
N THR A 261 3.05 21.70 -9.63
CA THR A 261 3.26 21.80 -11.08
C THR A 261 4.48 20.95 -11.45
N ALA A 262 4.36 20.09 -12.46
CA ALA A 262 5.47 19.37 -13.07
C ALA A 262 5.98 20.15 -14.30
N PRO A 263 7.30 20.38 -14.43
CA PRO A 263 8.34 19.94 -13.51
C PRO A 263 8.34 20.77 -12.23
N GLY A 264 8.63 20.13 -11.10
CA GLY A 264 8.59 20.80 -9.80
C GLY A 264 9.22 20.00 -8.67
N THR A 265 9.29 20.60 -7.49
CA THR A 265 9.84 19.96 -6.30
C THR A 265 9.00 20.33 -5.08
N THR A 266 8.81 19.39 -4.18
CA THR A 266 8.27 19.63 -2.84
C THR A 266 9.10 18.87 -1.81
N THR A 267 9.19 19.41 -0.60
CA THR A 267 10.02 18.88 0.48
C THR A 267 9.15 18.46 1.65
N PHE A 268 9.44 17.29 2.21
CA PHE A 268 8.83 16.77 3.42
C PHE A 268 9.90 16.57 4.49
N HIS A 269 9.58 16.91 5.73
CA HIS A 269 10.32 16.49 6.90
C HIS A 269 9.50 15.43 7.64
N VAL A 270 10.06 14.23 7.76
CA VAL A 270 9.31 13.06 8.27
C VAL A 270 9.98 12.45 9.49
N THR A 271 9.18 11.91 10.40
CA THR A 271 9.69 11.17 11.56
C THR A 271 10.07 9.73 11.19
N PRO A 272 11.29 9.28 11.49
CA PRO A 272 11.69 7.87 11.30
C PRO A 272 10.91 6.89 12.19
N ASP A 273 10.50 7.32 13.39
CA ASP A 273 9.88 6.48 14.42
C ASP A 273 8.53 5.86 13.99
N ARG A 274 7.91 6.41 12.96
CA ARG A 274 6.64 5.92 12.41
C ARG A 274 6.81 4.72 11.46
N GLY A 275 8.04 4.34 11.15
CA GLY A 275 8.39 3.23 10.27
C GLY A 275 8.59 3.65 8.81
N THR A 276 8.31 2.74 7.88
CA THR A 276 8.39 3.01 6.44
C THR A 276 7.26 3.95 6.02
N TRP A 277 7.60 4.95 5.23
CA TRP A 277 6.64 5.86 4.60
C TRP A 277 6.33 5.38 3.18
N ASN A 278 5.07 5.47 2.77
CA ASN A 278 4.62 5.22 1.42
C ASN A 278 4.35 6.57 0.73
N MET A 279 5.09 6.87 -0.33
CA MET A 279 4.85 8.00 -1.22
C MET A 279 4.08 7.52 -2.44
N THR A 280 2.88 8.04 -2.62
CA THR A 280 2.15 7.96 -3.88
C THR A 280 2.36 9.25 -4.66
N TYR A 281 2.81 9.15 -5.91
CA TYR A 281 2.86 10.26 -6.86
C TYR A 281 1.92 9.97 -8.03
N THR A 282 1.09 10.93 -8.40
CA THR A 282 0.26 10.87 -9.61
C THR A 282 0.76 11.92 -10.59
N ALA A 283 1.27 11.47 -11.73
CA ALA A 283 1.76 12.34 -12.80
C ALA A 283 0.62 13.23 -13.35
N PRO A 284 0.95 14.31 -14.09
CA PRO A 284 -0.05 15.12 -14.77
C PRO A 284 -0.95 14.26 -15.67
N THR A 285 -2.22 14.65 -15.79
CA THR A 285 -3.16 13.97 -16.69
C THR A 285 -2.66 14.07 -18.12
N ALA A 286 -2.40 12.93 -18.75
CA ALA A 286 -2.11 12.89 -20.17
C ALA A 286 -3.40 13.20 -20.98
N PRO A 287 -3.31 13.95 -22.10
CA PRO A 287 -4.48 14.31 -22.90
C PRO A 287 -5.37 13.14 -23.34
N GLU A 288 -4.82 11.92 -23.42
CA GLU A 288 -5.50 10.74 -23.96
C GLU A 288 -5.53 9.53 -23.00
N GLY A 289 -5.30 9.71 -21.69
CA GLY A 289 -5.17 8.55 -20.79
C GLY A 289 -5.36 8.79 -19.30
N THR A 290 -5.40 7.69 -18.55
CA THR A 290 -5.39 7.72 -17.09
C THR A 290 -4.01 8.18 -16.60
N PRO A 291 -3.93 9.15 -15.66
CA PRO A 291 -2.65 9.56 -15.09
C PRO A 291 -1.89 8.39 -14.47
N ASN A 292 -0.59 8.31 -14.71
CA ASN A 292 0.23 7.29 -14.04
C ASN A 292 0.33 7.58 -12.56
N ARG A 293 0.03 6.57 -11.75
CA ARG A 293 0.35 6.53 -10.32
C ARG A 293 1.61 5.72 -10.12
N TYR A 294 2.51 6.26 -9.30
CA TYR A 294 3.75 5.66 -8.86
C TYR A 294 3.71 5.52 -7.34
N VAL A 295 4.35 4.47 -6.83
CA VAL A 295 4.42 4.20 -5.39
C VAL A 295 5.87 3.92 -5.02
N ALA A 296 6.35 4.57 -3.96
CA ALA A 296 7.67 4.37 -3.39
C ALA A 296 7.56 4.12 -1.89
N ASP A 297 8.22 3.07 -1.43
CA ASP A 297 8.43 2.83 0.00
C ASP A 297 9.75 3.47 0.43
N ILE A 298 9.68 4.37 1.39
CA ILE A 298 10.78 5.22 1.83
C ILE A 298 11.09 4.89 3.29
N THR A 299 12.29 4.38 3.52
CA THR A 299 12.83 4.23 4.88
C THR A 299 13.51 5.53 5.28
N ALA A 300 12.89 6.26 6.20
CA ALA A 300 13.45 7.50 6.73
C ALA A 300 14.55 7.22 7.76
N ARG A 301 15.60 8.05 7.76
CA ARG A 301 16.62 8.05 8.80
C ARG A 301 16.82 9.49 9.28
N ALA A 302 16.83 9.68 10.60
CA ALA A 302 16.99 11.00 11.21
C ALA A 302 18.23 11.72 10.66
N GLY A 303 18.09 12.99 10.29
CA GLY A 303 19.15 13.80 9.71
C GLY A 303 19.53 13.47 8.25
N ALA A 304 19.03 12.36 7.67
CA ALA A 304 19.31 12.02 6.28
C ALA A 304 18.43 12.84 5.33
N MET A 305 18.99 13.13 4.14
CA MET A 305 18.24 13.67 3.02
C MET A 305 18.19 12.65 1.89
N THR A 306 17.00 12.38 1.37
CA THR A 306 16.81 11.57 0.16
C THR A 306 16.00 12.33 -0.86
N THR A 307 16.29 12.10 -2.14
CA THR A 307 15.51 12.64 -3.25
C THR A 307 14.88 11.48 -4.00
N HIS A 308 13.58 11.59 -4.27
CA HIS A 308 12.83 10.67 -5.11
C HIS A 308 12.30 11.45 -6.32
N THR A 309 12.78 11.07 -7.49
CA THR A 309 12.34 11.66 -8.75
C THR A 309 11.32 10.73 -9.40
N PHE A 310 10.14 11.27 -9.70
CA PHE A 310 9.05 10.50 -10.29
C PHE A 310 8.79 10.90 -11.73
N ASP A 311 8.38 9.91 -12.53
CA ASP A 311 8.03 10.07 -13.94
C ASP A 311 9.16 10.70 -14.78
N ASN A 312 10.41 10.38 -14.43
CA ASN A 312 11.59 10.86 -15.14
C ASN A 312 12.30 9.71 -15.86
N PRO A 313 12.97 9.93 -17.01
CA PRO A 313 13.82 8.92 -17.62
C PRO A 313 14.97 8.50 -16.68
N VAL A 314 15.60 7.35 -16.86
CA VAL A 314 15.46 6.37 -17.96
C VAL A 314 14.36 5.35 -17.67
N PHE A 315 13.42 5.16 -18.60
CA PHE A 315 12.38 4.13 -18.46
C PHE A 315 12.89 2.76 -18.88
N GLY A 316 12.60 1.71 -18.10
CA GLY A 316 13.05 0.35 -18.41
C GLY A 316 12.59 -0.71 -17.41
N PRO A 317 13.06 -1.96 -17.55
CA PRO A 317 12.71 -3.07 -16.66
C PRO A 317 13.27 -2.87 -15.23
N SER A 318 12.45 -3.13 -14.22
CA SER A 318 12.82 -3.07 -12.79
C SER A 318 12.21 -4.24 -12.02
N ILE A 319 12.99 -4.86 -11.13
CA ILE A 319 12.56 -5.97 -10.26
C ILE A 319 13.12 -5.83 -8.84
N ASN A 320 13.40 -4.61 -8.40
CA ASN A 320 13.98 -4.35 -7.10
C ASN A 320 13.18 -5.01 -5.95
N GLY A 321 13.85 -5.81 -5.13
CA GLY A 321 13.27 -6.44 -3.93
C GLY A 321 12.25 -7.56 -4.17
N ARG A 322 12.08 -8.05 -5.41
CA ARG A 322 11.14 -9.14 -5.75
C ARG A 322 11.61 -9.99 -6.93
N PRO A 323 11.17 -11.26 -7.05
CA PRO A 323 11.43 -12.03 -8.27
C PRO A 323 10.68 -11.40 -9.47
N GLY A 324 11.34 -11.33 -10.63
CA GLY A 324 10.68 -10.89 -11.87
C GLY A 324 9.84 -11.97 -12.54
N ALA A 325 10.09 -13.23 -12.21
CA ALA A 325 9.31 -14.37 -12.64
C ALA A 325 9.41 -15.52 -11.64
N GLU A 326 8.40 -16.38 -11.64
CA GLU A 326 8.31 -17.58 -10.81
C GLU A 326 7.84 -18.78 -11.64
N ARG A 327 8.15 -19.97 -11.15
CA ARG A 327 7.60 -21.24 -11.66
C ARG A 327 6.68 -21.87 -10.63
N ASP A 328 5.47 -22.20 -11.05
CA ASP A 328 4.41 -22.84 -10.27
C ASP A 328 4.01 -24.14 -10.99
N GLY A 329 4.64 -25.26 -10.64
CA GLY A 329 4.46 -26.54 -11.33
C GLY A 329 4.80 -26.47 -12.82
N ASP A 330 3.78 -26.62 -13.66
CA ASP A 330 3.84 -26.53 -15.12
C ASP A 330 3.62 -25.10 -15.64
N LYS A 331 3.49 -24.09 -14.76
CA LYS A 331 3.33 -22.69 -15.13
C LYS A 331 4.59 -21.87 -14.88
N LEU A 332 4.91 -21.01 -15.84
CA LEU A 332 5.92 -19.95 -15.70
C LEU A 332 5.20 -18.60 -15.73
N LEU A 333 5.31 -17.85 -14.65
CA LEU A 333 4.64 -16.57 -14.43
C LEU A 333 5.68 -15.45 -14.46
N MET A 334 5.53 -14.48 -15.36
CA MET A 334 6.38 -13.29 -15.46
C MET A 334 5.60 -12.06 -15.00
N ASP A 335 6.22 -11.22 -14.17
CA ASP A 335 5.75 -9.87 -13.83
C ASP A 335 6.95 -8.92 -13.63
N VAL A 336 7.42 -8.35 -14.74
CA VAL A 336 8.51 -7.36 -14.76
C VAL A 336 7.95 -6.03 -15.26
N PRO A 337 7.92 -4.98 -14.43
CA PRO A 337 7.64 -3.61 -14.87
C PRO A 337 8.64 -3.15 -15.94
N MET A 338 8.27 -3.28 -17.22
CA MET A 338 9.17 -2.96 -18.35
C MET A 338 9.38 -1.46 -18.57
N LEU A 339 8.61 -0.61 -17.87
CA LEU A 339 8.59 0.84 -18.01
C LEU A 339 8.65 1.52 -16.63
N ALA A 340 9.41 0.99 -15.68
CA ALA A 340 9.70 1.71 -14.45
C ALA A 340 10.55 2.95 -14.74
N ASP A 341 10.24 4.07 -14.08
CA ASP A 341 10.95 5.35 -14.24
C ASP A 341 12.41 5.30 -13.77
N GLY A 342 13.18 6.37 -13.94
CA GLY A 342 14.63 6.42 -13.67
C GLY A 342 15.04 5.96 -12.27
N ASP A 343 14.20 6.21 -11.27
CA ASP A 343 14.41 5.79 -9.87
C ASP A 343 13.85 4.39 -9.58
N GLY A 344 13.22 3.75 -10.57
CA GLY A 344 12.75 2.38 -10.52
C GLY A 344 11.29 2.22 -10.10
N HIS A 345 10.51 3.30 -10.07
CA HIS A 345 9.09 3.25 -9.72
C HIS A 345 8.25 2.73 -10.89
N ALA A 346 7.47 1.68 -10.64
CA ALA A 346 6.57 1.13 -11.65
C ALA A 346 5.32 2.03 -11.83
N PRO A 347 4.97 2.44 -13.06
CA PRO A 347 3.74 3.16 -13.34
C PRO A 347 2.52 2.22 -13.25
N SER A 348 1.38 2.74 -12.77
CA SER A 348 0.11 2.01 -12.70
C SER A 348 -0.53 1.74 -14.06
N SER A 349 -0.31 2.62 -15.05
CA SER A 349 -0.97 2.57 -16.35
C SER A 349 -0.06 3.11 -17.45
N PRO A 350 1.12 2.49 -17.67
CA PRO A 350 2.09 3.01 -18.63
C PRO A 350 1.46 3.09 -20.02
N SER A 351 1.70 4.19 -20.73
CA SER A 351 1.34 4.31 -22.14
C SER A 351 2.35 3.55 -23.00
N TYR A 352 1.86 2.71 -23.91
CA TYR A 352 2.61 1.97 -24.92
C TYR A 352 1.77 1.75 -26.18
N ASP A 353 2.44 1.48 -27.30
CA ASP A 353 1.86 1.16 -28.60
C ASP A 353 1.74 -0.36 -28.78
N THR A 354 2.85 -1.08 -28.52
CA THR A 354 2.88 -2.54 -28.63
C THR A 354 3.66 -3.16 -27.48
N ALA A 355 3.24 -4.36 -27.06
CA ALA A 355 3.89 -5.10 -26.00
C ALA A 355 3.75 -6.61 -26.25
N PHE A 356 4.88 -7.32 -26.24
CA PHE A 356 4.92 -8.77 -26.46
C PHE A 356 5.95 -9.45 -25.56
N THR A 357 5.63 -10.66 -25.11
CA THR A 357 6.52 -11.52 -24.35
C THR A 357 6.56 -12.92 -24.98
N THR A 358 7.74 -13.40 -25.33
CA THR A 358 7.96 -14.71 -25.96
C THR A 358 8.79 -15.61 -25.06
N LEU A 359 8.38 -16.86 -24.91
CA LEU A 359 9.16 -17.89 -24.23
C LEU A 359 9.61 -18.95 -25.24
N THR A 360 10.88 -19.33 -25.17
CA THR A 360 11.45 -20.47 -25.88
C THR A 360 12.08 -21.44 -24.89
N ARG A 361 12.07 -22.73 -25.23
CA ARG A 361 12.66 -23.85 -24.49
C ARG A 361 13.61 -24.58 -25.44
N ASP A 362 14.88 -24.70 -25.08
CA ASP A 362 15.91 -25.35 -25.90
C ASP A 362 15.93 -24.84 -27.36
N GLY A 363 15.71 -23.54 -27.54
CA GLY A 363 15.62 -22.87 -28.85
C GLY A 363 14.26 -22.96 -29.56
N VAL A 364 13.33 -23.78 -29.08
CA VAL A 364 11.98 -23.95 -29.68
C VAL A 364 10.98 -23.03 -28.98
N ARG A 365 10.19 -22.29 -29.74
CA ARG A 365 9.16 -21.38 -29.20
C ARG A 365 8.03 -22.14 -28.53
N ILE A 366 7.75 -21.81 -27.26
CA ILE A 366 6.58 -22.29 -26.52
C ILE A 366 5.36 -21.42 -26.84
N GLY A 367 5.52 -20.10 -26.83
CA GLY A 367 4.40 -19.18 -27.08
C GLY A 367 4.80 -17.72 -27.11
N THR A 368 3.83 -16.86 -27.41
CA THR A 368 3.96 -15.40 -27.34
C THR A 368 2.66 -14.80 -26.81
N HIS A 369 2.77 -13.96 -25.79
CA HIS A 369 1.66 -13.17 -25.23
C HIS A 369 1.80 -11.73 -25.67
N SER A 370 0.67 -11.06 -25.89
CA SER A 370 0.59 -9.64 -26.24
C SER A 370 -0.36 -8.90 -25.32
N GLY A 371 -0.17 -7.58 -25.19
CA GLY A 371 -1.20 -6.69 -24.63
C GLY A 371 -1.00 -6.24 -23.19
N THR A 372 -0.04 -6.79 -22.43
CA THR A 372 0.41 -6.21 -21.15
C THR A 372 1.95 -6.28 -21.06
N PRO A 373 2.66 -5.13 -20.99
CA PRO A 373 4.11 -5.11 -20.92
C PRO A 373 4.65 -5.91 -19.73
N GLY A 374 5.51 -6.89 -20.00
CA GLY A 374 6.21 -7.64 -18.96
C GLY A 374 5.36 -8.56 -18.08
N GLN A 375 4.10 -8.81 -18.46
CA GLN A 375 3.25 -9.82 -17.83
C GLN A 375 2.94 -10.95 -18.81
N ALA A 376 3.18 -12.18 -18.39
CA ALA A 376 2.87 -13.37 -19.19
C ALA A 376 2.78 -14.62 -18.31
N GLU A 377 1.95 -15.57 -18.75
CA GLU A 377 1.92 -16.93 -18.20
C GLU A 377 2.16 -17.93 -19.32
N PHE A 378 3.05 -18.90 -19.11
CA PHE A 378 3.30 -19.98 -20.06
C PHE A 378 3.10 -21.33 -19.39
N THR A 379 2.52 -22.29 -20.12
CA THR A 379 2.59 -23.71 -19.73
C THR A 379 3.89 -24.32 -20.25
N VAL A 380 4.65 -24.99 -19.38
CA VAL A 380 5.97 -25.55 -19.65
C VAL A 380 6.09 -27.01 -19.16
N PRO A 381 6.82 -27.89 -19.89
CA PRO A 381 7.07 -29.26 -19.43
C PRO A 381 7.84 -29.32 -18.11
N PRO A 382 7.66 -30.36 -17.28
CA PRO A 382 8.26 -30.46 -15.95
C PRO A 382 9.78 -30.67 -15.96
N SER A 383 10.33 -31.27 -17.02
CA SER A 383 11.75 -31.57 -17.17
C SER A 383 12.63 -30.33 -17.12
N ARG A 384 13.84 -30.47 -16.58
CA ARG A 384 14.91 -29.47 -16.69
C ARG A 384 15.21 -29.12 -18.14
N ALA A 385 15.22 -27.81 -18.45
CA ALA A 385 15.53 -27.29 -19.78
C ALA A 385 16.09 -25.88 -19.71
N ALA A 386 16.74 -25.45 -20.79
CA ALA A 386 17.16 -24.06 -20.96
C ALA A 386 16.00 -23.24 -21.52
N TYR A 387 15.72 -22.10 -20.91
CA TYR A 387 14.67 -21.18 -21.33
C TYR A 387 15.27 -19.85 -21.76
N ARG A 388 14.69 -19.26 -22.81
CA ARG A 388 14.89 -17.84 -23.14
C ARG A 388 13.55 -17.12 -23.14
N LEU A 389 13.42 -16.16 -22.23
CA LEU A 389 12.25 -15.32 -22.04
C LEU A 389 12.58 -13.93 -22.56
N THR A 390 11.82 -13.40 -23.50
CA THR A 390 12.06 -12.08 -24.10
C THR A 390 10.81 -11.24 -24.01
N SER A 391 10.90 -10.04 -23.43
CA SER A 391 9.81 -9.07 -23.42
C SER A 391 10.23 -7.79 -24.12
N THR A 392 9.32 -7.22 -24.90
CA THR A 392 9.52 -5.96 -25.61
C THR A 392 8.28 -5.09 -25.47
N VAL A 393 8.51 -3.80 -25.21
CA VAL A 393 7.49 -2.75 -25.23
C VAL A 393 7.98 -1.60 -26.10
N SER A 394 7.09 -1.08 -26.94
CA SER A 394 7.33 0.08 -27.79
C SER A 394 6.32 1.17 -27.46
N ARG A 395 6.75 2.44 -27.52
CA ARG A 395 5.94 3.62 -27.16
C ARG A 395 6.01 4.63 -28.30
N ARG A 396 4.88 4.90 -28.94
CA ARG A 396 4.77 5.99 -29.92
C ARG A 396 4.63 7.32 -29.18
N GLY A 397 5.29 8.36 -29.65
CA GLY A 397 5.16 9.71 -29.06
C GLY A 397 5.82 9.89 -27.69
N ALA A 398 6.70 8.97 -27.25
CA ALA A 398 7.45 9.08 -25.99
C ALA A 398 8.66 10.02 -26.10
N THR A 399 8.46 11.25 -26.60
CA THR A 399 9.54 12.23 -26.79
C THR A 399 10.31 12.47 -25.48
N GLY A 400 11.64 12.47 -25.55
CA GLY A 400 12.50 12.68 -24.37
C GLY A 400 12.65 11.48 -23.44
N ALA A 401 12.14 10.30 -23.81
CA ALA A 401 12.24 9.09 -23.01
C ALA A 401 12.28 7.82 -23.85
N THR A 402 12.54 6.69 -23.17
CA THR A 402 12.66 5.38 -23.82
C THR A 402 11.46 5.11 -24.73
N THR A 403 11.72 5.00 -26.03
CA THR A 403 10.74 4.70 -27.09
C THR A 403 10.56 3.21 -27.29
N ARG A 404 11.58 2.41 -26.96
CA ARG A 404 11.52 0.95 -26.96
C ARG A 404 12.39 0.36 -25.86
N ALA A 405 11.82 -0.55 -25.07
CA ALA A 405 12.56 -1.35 -24.10
C ALA A 405 12.43 -2.83 -24.45
N THR A 406 13.56 -3.51 -24.54
CA THR A 406 13.64 -4.96 -24.75
C THR A 406 14.54 -5.57 -23.68
N ALA A 407 14.08 -6.66 -23.06
CA ALA A 407 14.89 -7.47 -22.16
C ALA A 407 14.74 -8.95 -22.53
N SER A 408 15.85 -9.67 -22.57
CA SER A 408 15.90 -11.09 -22.83
C SER A 408 16.73 -11.79 -21.77
N TRP A 409 16.15 -12.79 -21.13
CA TRP A 409 16.79 -13.57 -20.08
C TRP A 409 17.00 -15.00 -20.56
N THR A 410 18.16 -15.58 -20.24
CA THR A 410 18.37 -17.02 -20.36
C THR A 410 18.66 -17.62 -18.99
N PHE A 411 17.99 -18.74 -18.69
CA PHE A 411 18.12 -19.45 -17.43
C PHE A 411 17.74 -20.92 -17.58
N THR A 412 18.12 -21.73 -16.60
CA THR A 412 17.65 -23.12 -16.52
C THR A 412 16.53 -23.24 -15.50
N SER A 413 15.51 -24.06 -15.80
CA SER A 413 14.41 -24.31 -14.88
C SER A 413 13.88 -25.73 -15.02
N GLU A 414 13.41 -26.30 -13.91
CA GLU A 414 12.66 -27.57 -13.83
C GLU A 414 11.52 -27.43 -12.83
N ALA A 415 10.52 -28.33 -12.89
CA ALA A 415 9.47 -28.35 -11.89
C ALA A 415 10.06 -28.78 -10.54
N SER A 416 9.81 -27.98 -9.50
CA SER A 416 10.18 -28.36 -8.14
C SER A 416 9.32 -29.54 -7.68
N THR A 417 9.95 -30.58 -7.11
CA THR A 417 9.25 -31.70 -6.47
C THR A 417 8.70 -31.35 -5.09
N ALA A 418 9.00 -30.15 -4.56
CA ALA A 418 8.51 -29.65 -3.28
C ALA A 418 7.04 -29.21 -3.37
N ARG A 419 6.14 -30.19 -3.40
CA ARG A 419 4.70 -29.99 -3.26
C ARG A 419 4.40 -29.51 -1.83
N THR A 420 4.34 -28.20 -1.61
CA THR A 420 3.82 -27.68 -0.34
C THR A 420 2.31 -27.88 -0.34
N ALA A 421 1.83 -28.71 0.58
CA ALA A 421 0.42 -29.03 0.74
C ALA A 421 -0.35 -27.78 1.20
N GLY A 422 -0.90 -27.02 0.26
CA GLY A 422 -1.84 -25.94 0.53
C GLY A 422 -2.78 -25.78 -0.66
N LYS A 423 -4.07 -26.10 -0.48
CA LYS A 423 -5.11 -25.81 -1.47
C LYS A 423 -5.31 -24.28 -1.54
N THR A 424 -4.57 -23.57 -2.38
CA THR A 424 -4.98 -22.26 -2.89
C THR A 424 -5.81 -22.47 -4.14
N ARG A 425 -7.12 -22.66 -3.98
CA ARG A 425 -8.08 -22.50 -5.08
C ARG A 425 -8.20 -21.00 -5.36
N GLY A 426 -7.46 -20.51 -6.35
CA GLY A 426 -7.61 -19.16 -6.87
C GLY A 426 -6.37 -18.63 -7.59
N HIS A 427 -6.56 -17.98 -8.75
CA HIS A 427 -5.55 -17.13 -9.38
C HIS A 427 -5.12 -16.07 -8.36
N THR A 428 -3.93 -16.22 -7.80
CA THR A 428 -3.29 -15.16 -7.00
C THR A 428 -2.16 -14.58 -7.86
N PRO A 429 -2.26 -13.31 -8.29
CA PRO A 429 -1.17 -12.61 -8.98
C PRO A 429 0.14 -12.69 -8.18
N LEU A 430 1.27 -12.48 -8.85
CA LEU A 430 2.55 -12.31 -8.16
C LEU A 430 2.40 -11.18 -7.14
N LYS A 431 2.64 -11.44 -5.84
CA LYS A 431 2.55 -10.39 -4.83
C LYS A 431 3.68 -9.38 -5.06
N THR A 432 3.36 -8.09 -4.95
CA THR A 432 4.31 -6.97 -5.04
C THR A 432 5.31 -6.93 -3.88
N THR A 433 5.12 -7.77 -2.86
CA THR A 433 5.98 -7.91 -1.68
C THR A 433 6.86 -9.15 -1.82
N GLY A 434 8.18 -9.02 -1.59
CA GLY A 434 9.26 -9.99 -1.86
C GLY A 434 9.22 -11.37 -1.17
N THR A 435 8.06 -11.89 -0.81
CA THR A 435 7.85 -13.27 -0.36
C THR A 435 7.10 -14.04 -1.44
N SER A 436 7.77 -14.99 -2.08
CA SER A 436 7.14 -15.96 -3.00
C SER A 436 6.01 -16.70 -2.30
N THR A 437 4.89 -16.91 -2.99
CA THR A 437 3.79 -17.74 -2.47
C THR A 437 4.30 -19.17 -2.22
N PRO A 438 3.98 -19.83 -1.08
CA PRO A 438 4.41 -21.20 -0.82
C PRO A 438 4.06 -22.14 -1.98
N GLY A 439 5.04 -22.87 -2.50
CA GLY A 439 4.90 -23.75 -3.67
C GLY A 439 5.41 -23.19 -5.00
N ARG A 440 5.74 -21.89 -5.07
CA ARG A 440 6.36 -21.27 -6.26
C ARG A 440 7.87 -21.14 -6.10
N SER A 441 8.62 -21.41 -7.17
CA SER A 441 10.08 -21.24 -7.22
C SER A 441 10.45 -19.97 -7.98
N PRO A 442 11.22 -19.03 -7.41
CA PRO A 442 11.67 -17.85 -8.14
C PRO A 442 12.59 -18.24 -9.30
N LEU A 443 12.45 -17.55 -10.42
CA LEU A 443 13.34 -17.67 -11.57
C LEU A 443 14.44 -16.61 -11.51
N PRO A 444 15.67 -16.93 -11.95
CA PRO A 444 16.84 -16.08 -11.71
C PRO A 444 16.93 -14.92 -12.73
N LEU A 445 15.90 -14.11 -12.83
CA LEU A 445 15.91 -12.91 -13.68
C LEU A 445 16.75 -11.81 -13.02
N SER A 446 17.41 -11.01 -13.84
CA SER A 446 18.15 -9.81 -13.43
C SER A 446 17.82 -8.64 -14.35
N THR A 447 17.92 -7.40 -13.87
CA THR A 447 17.77 -6.19 -14.69
C THR A 447 18.95 -5.26 -14.47
N VAL A 448 19.21 -4.35 -15.41
CA VAL A 448 20.23 -3.31 -15.27
C VAL A 448 19.56 -1.94 -15.35
N ARG A 449 19.72 -1.13 -14.30
CA ARG A 449 19.23 0.25 -14.22
C ARG A 449 20.35 1.22 -14.56
N PHE A 450 20.00 2.29 -15.27
CA PHE A 450 20.88 3.40 -15.60
C PHE A 450 20.31 4.69 -15.01
N SER A 451 21.11 5.43 -14.25
CA SER A 451 20.63 6.62 -13.52
C SER A 451 21.45 7.86 -13.89
N PRO A 452 21.42 8.32 -15.16
CA PRO A 452 22.14 9.53 -15.56
C PRO A 452 21.65 10.74 -14.74
N PRO A 453 22.53 11.73 -14.47
CA PRO A 453 22.14 12.95 -13.77
C PRO A 453 21.30 13.83 -14.68
N LEU A 454 19.98 13.62 -14.68
CA LEU A 454 19.03 14.37 -15.51
C LEU A 454 18.44 15.56 -14.75
N ASP A 455 18.09 16.59 -15.50
CA ASP A 455 17.33 17.72 -15.01
C ASP A 455 15.84 17.36 -14.76
N ALA A 456 14.99 18.34 -14.46
CA ALA A 456 13.59 18.07 -14.14
C ALA A 456 12.75 17.85 -15.40
N THR A 457 13.30 18.18 -16.57
CA THR A 457 12.70 17.94 -17.87
C THR A 457 13.08 16.57 -18.44
N GLY A 458 13.97 15.85 -17.75
CA GLY A 458 14.44 14.52 -18.15
C GLY A 458 15.57 14.56 -19.17
N THR A 459 16.33 15.65 -19.22
CA THR A 459 17.41 15.87 -20.18
C THR A 459 18.77 15.99 -19.49
N ALA A 460 19.83 15.67 -20.23
CA ALA A 460 21.21 15.85 -19.81
C ALA A 460 21.85 16.96 -20.63
N THR A 461 22.85 17.65 -20.07
CA THR A 461 23.59 18.67 -20.80
C THR A 461 24.32 18.07 -22.01
N ALA A 462 24.14 18.70 -23.18
CA ALA A 462 24.82 18.32 -24.42
C ALA A 462 26.34 18.52 -24.35
N ASP A 463 27.05 17.81 -25.23
CA ASP A 463 28.50 17.95 -25.50
C ASP A 463 29.40 17.86 -24.25
N THR A 464 28.92 17.18 -23.20
CA THR A 464 29.58 17.07 -21.90
C THR A 464 29.68 15.60 -21.48
N PRO A 465 30.82 15.15 -20.91
CA PRO A 465 30.89 13.83 -20.31
C PRO A 465 30.04 13.76 -19.03
N VAL A 466 29.20 12.73 -18.93
CA VAL A 466 28.41 12.43 -17.73
C VAL A 466 28.72 11.04 -17.20
N ARG A 467 28.90 10.94 -15.88
CA ARG A 467 29.03 9.65 -15.20
C ARG A 467 27.64 9.11 -14.90
N VAL A 468 27.34 7.93 -15.42
CA VAL A 468 26.04 7.27 -15.32
C VAL A 468 26.17 6.03 -14.44
N PRO A 469 25.66 6.07 -13.20
CA PRO A 469 25.53 4.88 -12.36
C PRO A 469 24.79 3.74 -13.05
N VAL A 470 25.28 2.52 -12.82
CA VAL A 470 24.73 1.27 -13.32
C VAL A 470 24.45 0.34 -12.15
N THR A 471 23.17 0.03 -11.93
CA THR A 471 22.74 -0.82 -10.81
C THR A 471 22.16 -2.13 -11.35
N VAL A 472 22.59 -3.25 -10.78
CA VAL A 472 22.05 -4.58 -11.09
C VAL A 472 21.00 -4.96 -10.05
N GLU A 473 19.81 -5.35 -10.50
CA GLU A 473 18.74 -5.87 -9.65
C GLU A 473 18.49 -7.36 -9.95
N GLY A 474 17.85 -8.05 -9.02
CA GLY A 474 17.48 -9.46 -9.17
C GLY A 474 18.60 -10.44 -8.83
N ALA A 475 18.62 -11.59 -9.51
CA ALA A 475 19.46 -12.73 -9.15
C ALA A 475 20.97 -12.43 -9.16
N ALA A 476 21.42 -11.56 -10.06
CA ALA A 476 22.83 -11.18 -10.18
C ALA A 476 23.27 -10.08 -9.19
N ALA A 477 22.34 -9.45 -8.45
CA ALA A 477 22.68 -8.43 -7.47
C ALA A 477 23.54 -8.97 -6.31
N ASN A 478 24.05 -8.08 -5.46
CA ASN A 478 24.84 -8.41 -4.26
C ASN A 478 26.09 -9.26 -4.56
N GLY A 479 26.89 -8.84 -5.55
CA GLY A 479 28.18 -9.47 -5.86
C GLY A 479 28.09 -10.76 -6.69
N ARG A 480 26.93 -11.08 -7.26
CA ARG A 480 26.73 -12.29 -8.09
C ARG A 480 26.90 -12.05 -9.59
N VAL A 481 27.37 -10.87 -9.98
CA VAL A 481 27.72 -10.53 -11.37
C VAL A 481 29.05 -11.17 -11.73
N ARG A 482 29.09 -11.98 -12.80
CA ARG A 482 30.33 -12.51 -13.38
C ARG A 482 30.90 -11.60 -14.47
N SER A 483 30.01 -11.05 -15.30
CA SER A 483 30.35 -10.12 -16.38
C SER A 483 29.22 -9.14 -16.59
N LEU A 484 29.55 -7.88 -16.77
CA LEU A 484 28.62 -6.82 -17.19
C LEU A 484 29.29 -5.99 -18.28
N LYS A 485 28.63 -5.91 -19.44
CA LYS A 485 29.03 -5.06 -20.56
C LYS A 485 27.96 -4.03 -20.79
N VAL A 486 28.35 -2.78 -20.98
CA VAL A 486 27.45 -1.68 -21.29
C VAL A 486 27.88 -1.06 -22.61
N SER A 487 26.89 -0.70 -23.44
CA SER A 487 27.12 -0.01 -24.70
C SER A 487 26.14 1.16 -24.85
N VAL A 488 26.59 2.19 -25.57
CA VAL A 488 25.81 3.38 -25.90
C VAL A 488 25.63 3.51 -27.41
N SER A 489 24.52 4.14 -27.80
CA SER A 489 24.21 4.51 -29.17
C SER A 489 23.60 5.91 -29.19
N THR A 490 23.94 6.70 -30.21
CA THR A 490 23.38 8.04 -30.46
C THR A 490 22.66 8.13 -31.80
N ASP A 491 22.38 6.97 -32.43
CA ASP A 491 21.74 6.83 -33.73
C ASP A 491 20.47 5.95 -33.66
N GLY A 492 19.78 5.98 -32.52
CA GLY A 492 18.55 5.21 -32.30
C GLY A 492 18.76 3.70 -32.16
N GLY A 493 19.98 3.27 -31.80
CA GLY A 493 20.33 1.86 -31.60
C GLY A 493 20.79 1.13 -32.86
N ALA A 494 21.12 1.85 -33.94
CA ALA A 494 21.62 1.25 -35.19
C ALA A 494 23.07 0.77 -35.04
N SER A 495 23.91 1.53 -34.35
CA SER A 495 25.30 1.16 -34.02
C SER A 495 25.57 1.32 -32.52
N TRP A 496 26.52 0.55 -31.98
CA TRP A 496 26.77 0.47 -30.54
C TRP A 496 28.26 0.58 -30.23
N THR A 497 28.60 1.48 -29.31
CA THR A 497 29.96 1.65 -28.78
C THR A 497 30.01 1.10 -27.36
N ARG A 498 30.94 0.17 -27.09
CA ARG A 498 31.13 -0.38 -25.74
C ARG A 498 31.79 0.65 -24.84
N LEU A 499 31.32 0.75 -23.59
CA LEU A 499 31.87 1.61 -22.55
C LEU A 499 32.55 0.77 -21.46
N PRO A 500 33.65 1.26 -20.87
CA PRO A 500 34.21 0.66 -19.66
C PRO A 500 33.25 0.86 -18.48
N VAL A 501 33.06 -0.18 -17.68
CA VAL A 501 32.28 -0.12 -16.43
C VAL A 501 33.27 -0.03 -15.28
N GLU A 502 33.30 1.10 -14.60
CA GLU A 502 34.25 1.43 -13.53
C GLU A 502 33.49 1.90 -12.30
N ASP A 503 33.76 1.25 -11.16
CA ASP A 503 33.12 1.56 -9.86
C ASP A 503 31.60 1.70 -9.96
N GLY A 504 30.96 0.73 -10.64
CA GLY A 504 29.51 0.66 -10.81
C GLY A 504 28.92 1.76 -11.71
N ALA A 505 29.70 2.36 -12.60
CA ALA A 505 29.21 3.38 -13.53
C ALA A 505 29.89 3.29 -14.91
N VAL A 506 29.33 4.01 -15.88
CA VAL A 506 29.95 4.29 -17.18
C VAL A 506 30.05 5.79 -17.41
N THR A 507 31.04 6.23 -18.18
CA THR A 507 31.13 7.63 -18.64
C THR A 507 30.60 7.71 -20.07
N ILE A 508 29.62 8.59 -20.29
CA ILE A 508 29.01 8.84 -21.61
C ILE A 508 29.35 10.27 -22.02
N HIS A 509 29.97 10.43 -23.19
CA HIS A 509 30.08 11.74 -23.82
C HIS A 509 28.75 12.05 -24.49
N ASN A 510 27.99 12.97 -23.89
CA ASN A 510 26.67 13.31 -24.40
C ASN A 510 26.80 13.93 -25.80
N PRO A 511 25.96 13.51 -26.77
CA PRO A 511 25.90 14.13 -28.08
C PRO A 511 25.35 15.56 -28.03
N ARG A 512 25.45 16.26 -29.16
CA ARG A 512 24.82 17.58 -29.39
C ARG A 512 23.35 17.60 -29.00
N ALA A 513 22.85 18.78 -28.64
CA ALA A 513 21.45 19.01 -28.26
C ALA A 513 20.44 18.43 -29.27
N GLY A 514 19.31 17.96 -28.76
CA GLY A 514 18.23 17.31 -29.50
C GLY A 514 18.48 15.84 -29.86
N THR A 515 19.60 15.25 -29.42
CA THR A 515 19.98 13.86 -29.76
C THR A 515 19.53 12.88 -28.68
N GLY A 516 18.96 11.74 -29.09
CA GLY A 516 18.61 10.64 -28.19
C GLY A 516 19.82 9.76 -27.88
N VAL A 517 19.96 9.37 -26.62
CA VAL A 517 20.96 8.40 -26.17
C VAL A 517 20.26 7.08 -25.87
N SER A 518 20.73 5.99 -26.49
CA SER A 518 20.24 4.63 -26.28
C SER A 518 21.28 3.81 -25.50
N LEU A 519 20.81 2.91 -24.64
CA LEU A 519 21.65 2.14 -23.72
C LEU A 519 21.39 0.64 -23.87
N ARG A 520 22.47 -0.15 -23.84
CA ARG A 520 22.41 -1.61 -23.88
C ARG A 520 23.25 -2.20 -22.76
N ALA A 521 22.75 -3.25 -22.12
CA ALA A 521 23.48 -4.06 -21.16
C ALA A 521 23.46 -5.54 -21.57
N GLU A 522 24.61 -6.19 -21.40
CA GLU A 522 24.75 -7.65 -21.46
C GLU A 522 25.33 -8.10 -20.12
N LEU A 523 24.60 -8.93 -19.39
CA LEU A 523 24.99 -9.40 -18.07
C LEU A 523 25.01 -10.93 -18.04
N THR A 524 25.99 -11.49 -17.33
CA THR A 524 25.99 -12.89 -16.94
C THR A 524 26.29 -13.00 -15.45
N ASP A 525 25.49 -13.77 -14.75
CA ASP A 525 25.69 -14.04 -13.32
C ASP A 525 26.67 -15.20 -13.08
N THR A 526 27.00 -15.42 -11.82
CA THR A 526 27.90 -16.49 -11.37
C THR A 526 27.32 -17.90 -11.57
N ALA A 527 26.01 -18.04 -11.73
CA ALA A 527 25.32 -19.31 -12.03
C ALA A 527 25.16 -19.57 -13.55
N GLY A 528 25.57 -18.62 -14.40
CA GLY A 528 25.50 -18.72 -15.85
C GLY A 528 24.19 -18.24 -16.48
N ASN A 529 23.26 -17.65 -15.71
CA ASN A 529 22.08 -17.01 -16.27
C ASN A 529 22.47 -15.68 -16.93
N THR A 530 21.79 -15.30 -18.00
CA THR A 530 22.12 -14.10 -18.78
C THR A 530 20.95 -13.12 -18.88
N LEU A 531 21.31 -11.86 -19.11
CA LEU A 531 20.42 -10.78 -19.52
C LEU A 531 21.02 -10.07 -20.74
N GLU A 532 20.20 -9.82 -21.76
CA GLU A 532 20.42 -8.81 -22.79
C GLU A 532 19.31 -7.76 -22.69
N GLN A 533 19.68 -6.51 -22.45
CA GLN A 533 18.73 -5.40 -22.28
C GLN A 533 19.06 -4.27 -23.24
N THR A 534 18.06 -3.70 -23.91
CA THR A 534 18.22 -2.53 -24.79
C THR A 534 17.11 -1.52 -24.51
N LEU A 535 17.51 -0.26 -24.31
CA LEU A 535 16.65 0.89 -24.10
C LEU A 535 16.95 1.90 -25.20
N VAL A 536 16.06 2.02 -26.17
CA VAL A 536 16.17 2.98 -27.28
C VAL A 536 15.63 4.34 -26.83
N ASP A 537 16.37 5.40 -27.10
CA ASP A 537 16.11 6.78 -26.65
C ASP A 537 15.93 6.88 -25.13
N ALA A 538 16.80 6.19 -24.37
CA ALA A 538 16.80 6.15 -22.91
C ALA A 538 16.64 7.54 -22.26
N TYR A 539 17.33 8.55 -22.80
CA TYR A 539 17.18 9.97 -22.46
C TYR A 539 17.60 10.85 -23.65
N ARG A 540 17.47 12.17 -23.52
CA ARG A 540 17.90 13.16 -24.52
C ARG A 540 18.90 14.18 -23.97
N THR A 541 19.64 14.79 -24.87
CA THR A 541 20.54 15.90 -24.57
C THR A 541 19.95 17.24 -25.00
N GLU A 542 20.19 18.30 -24.22
CA GLU A 542 19.81 19.69 -24.52
C GLU A 542 20.94 20.66 -24.18
#